data_AF-A0A1Y3ST85-F1
#
_entry.id   AF-A0A1Y3ST85-F1
#
_cell.length_a   1.000
_cell.length_b   1.000
_cell.length_c   1.000
_cell.angle_alpha   90.00
_cell.angle_beta   90.00
_cell.angle_gamma   90.00
#
_symmetry.space_group_name_H-M   'P 1'
#
loop_
_entity.id
_entity.type
_entity.pdbx_description
1 polymer ?
#
loop_
_entity_poly.entity_id
_entity_poly.type
_entity_poly.pdbx_seq_one_letter_code
_entity_poly.pdbx_strand_id
1 'polypeptide(L)'
;MEQGLTDTFHPDTPATRADTVTYLWKLAGKPSANDTVTFTDVAPGTEYADAVAWAVEQGITSGTSATTFSPDTTCTRGQIVTFLYRNFAE
;
A
#
# COMPACT_ATOMS: atom_id res chain seq x y z
N MET A 1 10.44 -1.59 12.93
CA MET A 1 9.94 -2.72 13.74
C MET A 1 9.13 -3.57 12.79
N GLU A 2 9.71 -4.70 12.37
CA GLU A 2 9.02 -5.69 11.57
C GLU A 2 7.98 -6.32 12.48
N GLN A 3 6.70 -5.98 12.33
CA GLN A 3 5.64 -6.68 13.03
C GLN A 3 5.62 -8.09 12.47
N GLY A 4 6.28 -9.01 13.20
CA GLY A 4 6.11 -10.43 13.02
C GLY A 4 4.63 -10.74 13.15
N LEU A 5 3.99 -10.96 12.00
CA LEU A 5 2.61 -11.36 11.88
C LEU A 5 2.50 -12.77 12.48
N THR A 6 2.24 -12.85 13.79
CA THR A 6 1.42 -13.96 14.29
C THR A 6 0.13 -13.95 13.47
N ASP A 7 -0.45 -15.10 13.10
CA ASP A 7 -1.74 -15.23 12.39
C ASP A 7 -2.95 -14.62 13.16
N THR A 8 -2.68 -13.76 14.14
CA THR A 8 -3.63 -12.97 14.90
C THR A 8 -4.16 -11.84 14.02
N PHE A 9 -5.42 -11.96 13.63
CA PHE A 9 -6.16 -10.88 13.00
C PHE A 9 -6.50 -9.79 14.04
N HIS A 10 -6.19 -8.53 13.73
CA HIS A 10 -6.44 -7.36 14.60
C HIS A 10 -7.58 -6.48 14.03
N PRO A 11 -8.86 -6.84 14.23
CA PRO A 11 -10.00 -6.20 13.55
C PRO A 11 -10.23 -4.74 13.95
N ASP A 12 -9.84 -4.35 15.16
CA ASP A 12 -10.10 -3.03 15.71
C ASP A 12 -8.93 -2.05 15.49
N THR A 13 -7.78 -2.53 15.03
CA THR A 13 -6.65 -1.68 14.67
C THR A 13 -6.91 -1.06 13.30
N PRO A 14 -6.96 0.28 13.17
CA PRO A 14 -7.16 0.92 11.87
C PRO A 14 -6.00 0.57 10.93
N ALA A 15 -6.33 0.16 9.70
CA ALA A 15 -5.33 -0.08 8.67
C ALA A 15 -4.71 1.24 8.19
N THR A 16 -3.40 1.24 7.99
CA THR A 16 -2.70 2.37 7.37
C THR A 16 -2.81 2.31 5.83
N ARG A 17 -2.37 3.37 5.16
CA ARG A 17 -2.26 3.40 3.69
C ARG A 17 -1.31 2.31 3.19
N ALA A 18 -0.16 2.13 3.86
CA ALA A 18 0.80 1.08 3.52
C ALA A 18 0.21 -0.31 3.71
N ASP A 19 -0.50 -0.56 4.82
CA ASP A 19 -1.16 -1.86 5.07
C ASP A 19 -2.17 -2.18 3.97
N THR A 20 -3.05 -1.23 3.65
CA THR A 20 -4.10 -1.42 2.66
C THR A 20 -3.53 -1.79 1.30
N VAL A 21 -2.50 -1.07 0.85
CA VAL A 21 -1.81 -1.35 -0.42
C VAL A 21 -1.07 -2.68 -0.38
N THR A 22 -0.42 -3.00 0.75
CA THR A 22 0.27 -4.28 0.94
C THR A 22 -0.70 -5.46 0.87
N TYR A 23 -1.92 -5.32 1.40
CA TYR A 23 -2.94 -6.37 1.29
C TYR A 23 -3.38 -6.60 -0.16
N LEU A 24 -3.60 -5.53 -0.94
CA LEU A 24 -3.96 -5.65 -2.37
C LEU A 24 -2.83 -6.25 -3.19
N TRP A 25 -1.58 -5.84 -2.91
CA TRP A 25 -0.40 -6.39 -3.56
C TRP A 25 -0.20 -7.88 -3.25
N LYS A 26 -0.41 -8.29 -1.99
CA LYS A 26 -0.42 -9.69 -1.57
C LYS A 26 -1.53 -10.47 -2.26
N LEU A 27 -2.73 -9.90 -2.36
CA LEU A 27 -3.86 -10.50 -3.08
C LEU A 27 -3.55 -10.71 -4.57
N ALA A 28 -2.83 -9.77 -5.20
CA ALA A 28 -2.39 -9.85 -6.58
C ALA A 28 -1.23 -10.84 -6.83
N GLY A 29 -0.72 -11.51 -5.80
CA GLY A 29 0.37 -12.48 -5.93
C GLY A 29 1.77 -11.87 -5.85
N LYS A 30 1.92 -10.69 -5.23
CA LYS A 30 3.18 -9.95 -5.07
C LYS A 30 3.92 -9.66 -6.39
N PRO A 31 3.27 -9.08 -7.41
CA PRO A 31 3.93 -8.71 -8.67
C PRO A 31 5.03 -7.66 -8.44
N SER A 32 6.11 -7.72 -9.22
CA SER A 32 7.11 -6.65 -9.26
C SER A 32 6.59 -5.46 -10.04
N ALA A 33 6.93 -4.24 -9.59
CA ALA A 33 6.72 -3.04 -10.38
C ALA A 33 7.80 -2.93 -11.49
N ASN A 34 7.45 -2.41 -12.66
CA ASN A 34 8.44 -2.14 -13.72
C ASN A 34 9.11 -0.77 -13.53
N ASP A 35 8.35 0.20 -13.04
CA ASP A 35 8.82 1.56 -12.80
C ASP A 35 9.22 1.78 -11.34
N THR A 36 10.36 2.44 -11.14
CA THR A 36 10.79 2.86 -9.81
C THR A 36 10.07 4.12 -9.39
N VAL A 37 9.03 3.97 -8.57
CA VAL A 37 8.39 5.10 -7.87
C VAL A 37 9.14 5.34 -6.56
N THR A 38 9.63 6.56 -6.36
CA THR A 38 10.33 6.93 -5.12
C THR A 38 9.54 7.98 -4.32
N PHE A 39 9.37 7.72 -3.03
CA PHE A 39 8.84 8.67 -2.06
C PHE A 39 9.84 8.83 -0.93
N THR A 40 9.99 10.05 -0.40
CA THR A 40 10.98 10.36 0.63
C THR A 40 10.67 9.70 1.97
N ASP A 41 9.41 9.34 2.20
CA ASP A 41 8.89 8.71 3.41
C ASP A 41 8.65 7.20 3.26
N VAL A 42 9.12 6.59 2.16
CA VAL A 42 9.07 5.15 1.92
C VAL A 42 10.50 4.63 1.87
N ALA A 43 10.92 3.94 2.93
CA ALA A 43 12.27 3.40 3.01
C ALA A 43 12.43 2.21 2.03
N PRO A 44 13.49 2.20 1.19
CA PRO A 44 13.75 1.09 0.29
C PRO A 44 14.05 -0.19 1.07
N GLY A 45 13.67 -1.34 0.50
CA GLY A 45 13.88 -2.65 1.11
C GLY A 45 12.86 -3.04 2.18
N THR A 46 11.81 -2.24 2.39
CA THR A 46 10.65 -2.63 3.23
C THR A 46 9.62 -3.37 2.38
N GLU A 47 8.89 -4.35 2.95
CA GLU A 47 7.89 -5.13 2.20
C GLU A 47 6.81 -4.23 1.56
N TYR A 48 6.42 -3.15 2.23
CA TYR A 48 5.43 -2.23 1.70
C TYR A 48 5.99 -1.31 0.60
N ALA A 49 7.31 -1.14 0.46
CA ALA A 49 7.89 -0.30 -0.60
C ALA A 49 7.58 -0.88 -1.99
N ASP A 50 7.73 -2.20 -2.16
CA ASP A 50 7.40 -2.89 -3.41
C ASP A 50 5.90 -2.81 -3.71
N ALA A 51 5.06 -2.99 -2.68
CA ALA A 51 3.62 -2.84 -2.79
C ALA A 51 3.21 -1.43 -3.21
N VAL A 52 3.85 -0.40 -2.65
CA VAL A 52 3.61 1.01 -2.99
C VAL A 52 4.02 1.30 -4.43
N ALA A 53 5.20 0.84 -4.86
CA ALA A 53 5.66 1.04 -6.23
C ALA A 53 4.67 0.41 -7.24
N TRP A 54 4.29 -0.85 -7.01
CA TRP A 54 3.31 -1.54 -7.85
C TRP A 54 1.96 -0.82 -7.87
N ALA A 55 1.42 -0.44 -6.71
CA ALA A 55 0.10 0.18 -6.65
C ALA A 55 0.04 1.56 -7.30
N VAL A 56 1.16 2.30 -7.31
CA VAL A 56 1.26 3.56 -8.06
C VAL A 56 1.35 3.30 -9.56
N GLU A 57 2.17 2.33 -9.99
CA GLU A 57 2.29 1.95 -11.41
C GLU A 57 0.93 1.48 -11.98
N GLN A 58 0.17 0.68 -11.23
CA GLN A 58 -1.16 0.22 -11.63
C GLN A 58 -2.25 1.31 -11.49
N GLY A 59 -1.92 2.52 -11.04
CA GLY A 59 -2.90 3.60 -10.86
C GLY A 59 -3.92 3.37 -9.73
N ILE A 60 -3.68 2.40 -8.83
CA ILE A 60 -4.55 2.09 -7.69
C ILE A 60 -4.56 3.28 -6.72
N THR A 61 -3.39 3.87 -6.49
CA THR A 61 -3.23 5.03 -5.61
C THR A 61 -2.14 5.96 -6.12
N SER A 62 -2.08 7.16 -5.56
CA SER A 62 -1.01 8.11 -5.73
C SER A 62 -0.42 8.48 -4.38
N GLY A 63 0.71 9.19 -4.39
CA GLY A 63 1.20 9.89 -3.22
C GLY A 63 0.17 10.92 -2.70
N THR A 64 0.31 11.27 -1.42
CA THR A 64 -0.38 12.43 -0.82
C THR A 64 0.24 13.75 -1.27
N SER A 65 1.47 13.69 -1.78
CA SER A 65 2.14 14.75 -2.52
C SER A 65 2.96 14.15 -3.67
N ALA A 66 3.68 14.98 -4.42
CA ALA A 66 4.61 14.52 -5.44
C ALA A 66 5.79 13.69 -4.88
N THR A 67 6.13 13.86 -3.59
CA THR A 67 7.30 13.23 -2.96
C THR A 67 6.96 12.41 -1.72
N THR A 68 5.69 12.36 -1.33
CA THR A 68 5.25 11.77 -0.05
C THR A 68 4.10 10.79 -0.29
N PHE A 69 4.19 9.60 0.30
CA PHE A 69 3.14 8.58 0.23
C PHE A 69 2.22 8.59 1.47
N SER A 70 2.76 9.00 2.62
CA SER A 70 2.16 8.94 3.95
C SER A 70 1.80 7.51 4.37
N PRO A 71 2.79 6.58 4.45
CA PRO A 71 2.54 5.16 4.68
C PRO A 71 1.81 4.88 5.99
N ASP A 72 2.19 5.58 7.07
CA ASP A 72 1.67 5.37 8.42
C ASP A 72 0.33 6.08 8.69
N THR A 73 -0.20 6.83 7.72
CA THR A 73 -1.49 7.50 7.89
C THR A 73 -2.62 6.50 7.82
N THR A 74 -3.55 6.57 8.77
CA THR A 74 -4.79 5.77 8.76
C THR A 74 -5.54 5.93 7.45
N CYS A 75 -5.84 4.81 6.80
CA CYS A 75 -6.59 4.80 5.56
C CYS A 75 -8.09 4.94 5.88
N THR A 76 -8.73 5.99 5.40
CA THR A 76 -10.17 6.16 5.59
C THR A 76 -10.94 5.09 4.81
N ARG A 77 -12.16 4.75 5.26
CA ARG A 77 -13.03 3.79 4.56
C ARG A 77 -13.24 4.16 3.09
N GLY A 78 -13.38 5.45 2.78
CA GLY A 78 -13.52 5.94 1.41
C GLY A 78 -12.26 5.70 0.56
N GLN A 79 -11.07 5.89 1.12
CA GLN A 79 -9.81 5.58 0.43
C GLN A 79 -9.67 4.08 0.18
N ILE A 80 -9.98 3.23 1.17
CA ILE A 80 -9.94 1.77 1.01
C ILE A 80 -10.84 1.32 -0.14
N VAL A 81 -12.10 1.79 -0.18
CA VAL A 81 -13.04 1.45 -1.27
C VAL A 81 -12.56 1.99 -2.61
N THR A 82 -11.93 3.17 -2.64
CA THR A 82 -11.36 3.72 -3.88
C THR A 82 -10.21 2.85 -4.41
N PHE A 83 -9.33 2.38 -3.54
CA PHE A 83 -8.23 1.50 -3.93
C PHE A 83 -8.76 0.15 -4.42
N LEU A 84 -9.72 -0.44 -3.72
CA LEU A 84 -10.40 -1.66 -4.16
C LEU A 84 -11.05 -1.48 -5.54
N TYR A 85 -11.80 -0.40 -5.73
CA TYR A 85 -12.46 -0.11 -7.00
C TYR A 85 -11.47 -0.03 -8.15
N ARG A 86 -10.37 0.73 -7.98
CA ARG A 86 -9.34 0.87 -9.01
C ARG A 86 -8.59 -0.43 -9.28
N ASN A 87 -8.33 -1.23 -8.25
CA ASN A 87 -7.66 -2.52 -8.38
C ASN A 87 -8.48 -3.53 -9.23
N PHE A 88 -9.81 -3.42 -9.22
CA PHE A 88 -10.70 -4.29 -10.00
C PHE A 88 -11.29 -3.61 -11.24
N ALA A 89 -10.93 -2.35 -11.50
CA ALA A 89 -11.35 -1.66 -12.72
C ALA A 89 -10.44 -2.10 -13.87
N GLU A 90 -11.05 -2.42 -15.01
CA GLU A 90 -10.36 -2.78 -16.27
C GLU A 90 -9.81 -1.54 -17.01
#